data_AF-A0A6P9A2K1-F1
#
_entry.id   AF-A0A6P9A2K1-F1
#
_cell.length_a   1.000
_cell.length_b   1.000
_cell.length_c   1.000
_cell.angle_alpha   90.00
_cell.angle_beta   90.00
_cell.angle_gamma   90.00
#
_symmetry.space_group_name_H-M   'P 1'
#
loop_
_entity.id
_entity.type
_entity.pdbx_description
1 polymer ?
#
loop_
_entity_poly.entity_id
_entity_poly.type
_entity_poly.pdbx_seq_one_letter_code
_entity_poly.pdbx_strand_id
1 'polypeptide(L)'
;MEDLSKMRWIAGLLVILAIGHGRAELLLRDPLLAGDWDDARCDRLAEDVADADQNTVVDNPPKMAAKWVSEGCEVRPGPEFLLRSYTFHRNGTFRLLQFHYGEESCSLPLYTVAAKGRYRARGRSWLTPAATEAEYTLTRVTVTAQSAEVAEELAARVNAACPGQVRRRWKPYREYVVLSISEDDADDADVQSPRNNLPPSESHGPGQGRGLGRALGRARSVRLMSTTDVDCLSALHAAFHELQLVRTQRRPQGPQPRAAPAAPRTGAPARHELLLGDVHSRPDQRGSYRPTAFQVPLLKADQAHGCHVCHAVARASERSPPNLHVKPRLPPYLGGDWVSSRCETRPLGLFLRRRLRVRAGAGSLEGWHAWQGEYEFYSDPLCTMPTFTATEAGRYTVGGLSTQVLGALQADFHVERAALTVLDADLVASLQADPLCGGGLGFGEWRVGVPRDLTAAHGCASLGLVVPAIRYELVRVDVDTWGQSLLYLGQPDTENRRGGPSERPTAYQPPLVRCRGLPPPVHALPALDALAVEEDDIANGLADDRDYSVSAARGSHCAASRLVAAGLTVWLALLRRMSRV
;
A
#
# COMPACT_ATOMS: atom_id res chain seq x y z
N MET A 1 80.73 40.63 -28.70
CA MET A 1 80.28 40.54 -27.30
C MET A 1 78.77 40.41 -27.33
N GLU A 2 78.20 39.37 -27.94
CA GLU A 2 78.31 37.91 -27.66
C GLU A 2 77.39 37.49 -26.49
N ASP A 3 76.60 36.42 -26.58
CA ASP A 3 76.56 35.37 -27.61
C ASP A 3 75.14 34.91 -27.99
N LEU A 4 75.04 34.20 -29.12
CA LEU A 4 73.84 33.58 -29.70
C LEU A 4 73.89 32.04 -29.60
N SER A 5 72.82 31.39 -30.07
CA SER A 5 72.81 29.99 -30.53
C SER A 5 72.87 28.86 -29.50
N LYS A 6 71.69 28.30 -29.18
CA LYS A 6 71.24 26.96 -29.64
C LYS A 6 69.75 26.77 -29.29
N MET A 7 68.83 26.85 -30.25
CA MET A 7 68.40 25.81 -31.21
C MET A 7 67.28 24.88 -30.69
N ARG A 8 66.05 25.11 -31.22
CA ARG A 8 65.05 24.15 -31.78
C ARG A 8 64.75 22.86 -30.97
N TRP A 9 63.51 22.40 -30.77
CA TRP A 9 62.27 22.37 -31.56
C TRP A 9 61.05 22.28 -30.57
N ILE A 10 59.74 22.24 -30.88
CA ILE A 10 58.83 22.37 -32.06
C ILE A 10 57.47 22.83 -31.42
N ALA A 11 56.78 23.92 -31.81
CA ALA A 11 56.03 24.23 -33.04
C ALA A 11 54.73 23.41 -33.26
N GLY A 12 53.55 24.00 -33.01
CA GLY A 12 52.25 23.39 -33.37
C GLY A 12 51.02 24.02 -32.70
N LEU A 13 50.42 25.05 -33.32
CA LEU A 13 49.10 25.59 -32.93
C LEU A 13 48.39 26.18 -34.16
N LEU A 14 47.07 25.97 -34.26
CA LEU A 14 46.24 26.04 -35.48
C LEU A 14 46.66 24.98 -36.54
N VAL A 15 45.78 24.29 -37.27
CA VAL A 15 44.41 24.62 -37.74
C VAL A 15 43.49 23.37 -37.66
N ILE A 16 42.20 23.56 -37.38
CA ILE A 16 41.06 22.99 -38.15
C ILE A 16 39.76 23.69 -37.70
N LEU A 17 38.90 24.01 -38.67
CA LEU A 17 37.58 24.61 -38.47
C LEU A 17 36.48 23.53 -38.46
N ALA A 18 35.40 23.81 -37.73
CA ALA A 18 34.04 23.34 -37.99
C ALA A 18 33.80 21.83 -38.27
N ILE A 19 33.55 21.07 -37.19
CA ILE A 19 32.36 20.19 -37.14
C ILE A 19 31.59 20.56 -35.88
N GLY A 20 30.61 21.46 -36.04
CA GLY A 20 29.75 21.90 -34.94
C GLY A 20 28.38 21.21 -35.00
N HIS A 21 28.23 20.09 -34.29
CA HIS A 21 26.96 19.56 -33.73
C HIS A 21 27.29 18.46 -32.71
N GLY A 22 26.53 18.36 -31.62
CA GLY A 22 26.60 17.23 -30.67
C GLY A 22 27.73 17.26 -29.62
N ARG A 23 27.67 18.19 -28.64
CA ARG A 23 28.30 18.02 -27.31
C ARG A 23 27.73 18.99 -26.27
N ALA A 24 26.63 18.60 -25.64
CA ALA A 24 25.97 19.36 -24.56
C ALA A 24 25.41 18.45 -23.44
N GLU A 25 26.04 17.29 -23.23
CA GLU A 25 25.44 16.14 -22.51
C GLU A 25 26.36 15.54 -21.42
N LEU A 26 27.36 16.31 -20.94
CA LEU A 26 28.47 15.73 -20.16
C LEU A 26 28.87 16.49 -18.87
N LEU A 27 27.90 17.14 -18.19
CA LEU A 27 28.15 17.87 -16.93
C LEU A 27 27.20 17.52 -15.76
N LEU A 28 26.50 16.37 -15.82
CA LEU A 28 25.73 15.82 -14.68
C LEU A 28 25.89 14.28 -14.56
N ARG A 29 27.14 13.79 -14.56
CA ARG A 29 27.46 12.40 -14.16
C ARG A 29 28.44 12.38 -12.99
N ASP A 30 27.89 12.21 -11.80
CA ASP A 30 28.62 11.87 -10.57
C ASP A 30 29.28 10.47 -10.71
N PRO A 31 30.58 10.30 -10.43
CA PRO A 31 31.24 9.00 -10.40
C PRO A 31 30.54 7.93 -9.54
N LEU A 32 29.77 8.32 -8.51
CA LEU A 32 29.03 7.37 -7.65
C LEU A 32 27.73 6.82 -8.26
N LEU A 33 27.31 7.27 -9.45
CA LEU A 33 26.05 6.87 -10.09
C LEU A 33 26.19 6.01 -11.36
N ALA A 34 27.38 5.89 -11.95
CA ALA A 34 27.52 5.52 -13.37
C ALA A 34 27.82 4.03 -13.69
N GLY A 35 27.94 3.14 -12.68
CA GLY A 35 28.55 1.80 -12.90
C GLY A 35 27.69 0.54 -12.69
N ASP A 36 26.60 0.60 -11.91
CA ASP A 36 25.94 -0.61 -11.35
C ASP A 36 24.41 -0.42 -11.17
N TRP A 37 23.79 0.45 -11.97
CA TRP A 37 22.33 0.65 -11.97
C TRP A 37 21.64 0.27 -13.28
N ASP A 38 22.41 -0.12 -14.30
CA ASP A 38 21.90 -0.67 -15.56
C ASP A 38 21.61 -2.17 -15.37
N ASP A 39 20.37 -2.48 -15.00
CA ASP A 39 19.82 -3.81 -15.18
C ASP A 39 18.64 -3.73 -16.14
N ALA A 40 18.92 -4.00 -17.42
CA ALA A 40 17.93 -4.14 -18.49
C ALA A 40 16.80 -5.16 -18.22
N ARG A 41 16.71 -5.82 -17.05
CA ARG A 41 15.49 -6.51 -16.58
C ARG A 41 14.51 -5.58 -15.87
N CYS A 42 14.98 -4.53 -15.20
CA CYS A 42 14.11 -3.50 -14.61
C CYS A 42 13.41 -2.67 -15.66
N ASP A 43 14.13 -2.24 -16.69
CA ASP A 43 13.56 -1.38 -17.73
C ASP A 43 12.44 -2.14 -18.46
N ARG A 44 12.69 -3.40 -18.85
CA ARG A 44 11.66 -4.32 -19.36
C ARG A 44 10.52 -4.60 -18.39
N LEU A 45 10.74 -4.61 -17.07
CA LEU A 45 9.66 -4.77 -16.11
C LEU A 45 8.80 -3.50 -16.01
N ALA A 46 9.41 -2.32 -16.07
CA ALA A 46 8.70 -1.04 -16.15
C ALA A 46 7.95 -0.89 -17.48
N GLU A 47 8.50 -1.40 -18.59
CA GLU A 47 7.84 -1.50 -19.90
C GLU A 47 6.63 -2.45 -19.84
N ASP A 48 6.76 -3.70 -19.37
CA ASP A 48 5.62 -4.63 -19.24
C ASP A 48 4.52 -4.06 -18.28
N VAL A 49 4.88 -3.22 -17.29
CA VAL A 49 3.89 -2.47 -16.46
C VAL A 49 3.24 -1.34 -17.26
N ALA A 50 4.02 -0.54 -17.97
CA ALA A 50 3.51 0.57 -18.79
C ALA A 50 2.55 0.06 -19.88
N ASP A 51 2.91 -1.02 -20.58
CA ASP A 51 2.04 -1.73 -21.53
C ASP A 51 0.72 -2.16 -20.87
N ALA A 52 0.78 -2.74 -19.66
CA ALA A 52 -0.42 -3.18 -18.95
C ALA A 52 -1.33 -2.01 -18.54
N ASP A 53 -0.78 -0.87 -18.14
CA ASP A 53 -1.56 0.32 -17.81
C ASP A 53 -2.12 1.01 -19.06
N GLN A 54 -1.35 1.16 -20.14
CA GLN A 54 -1.83 1.70 -21.41
C GLN A 54 -2.96 0.85 -22.02
N ASN A 55 -2.90 -0.48 -21.86
CA ASN A 55 -3.95 -1.40 -22.29
C ASN A 55 -5.12 -1.54 -21.28
N THR A 56 -5.18 -0.72 -20.22
CA THR A 56 -6.29 -0.74 -19.25
C THR A 56 -7.53 -0.01 -19.79
N VAL A 57 -8.63 -0.75 -19.97
CA VAL A 57 -9.88 -0.20 -20.47
C VAL A 57 -10.79 0.23 -19.31
N VAL A 58 -10.92 1.54 -19.10
CA VAL A 58 -11.84 2.13 -18.12
C VAL A 58 -13.27 2.13 -18.65
N ASP A 59 -14.26 1.79 -17.80
CA ASP A 59 -15.67 1.87 -18.15
C ASP A 59 -16.22 3.30 -17.93
N ASN A 60 -16.90 3.85 -18.95
CA ASN A 60 -17.62 5.12 -18.87
C ASN A 60 -18.99 4.97 -19.56
N PRO A 61 -20.12 4.91 -18.82
CA PRO A 61 -20.25 4.96 -17.35
C PRO A 61 -19.74 3.69 -16.63
N PRO A 62 -19.43 3.77 -15.33
CA PRO A 62 -18.89 2.65 -14.55
C PRO A 62 -19.90 1.51 -14.35
N LYS A 63 -19.46 0.26 -14.53
CA LYS A 63 -20.29 -0.95 -14.53
C LYS A 63 -20.35 -1.59 -13.15
N MET A 64 -20.83 -0.81 -12.18
CA MET A 64 -20.80 -1.15 -10.75
C MET A 64 -21.52 -2.47 -10.38
N ALA A 65 -22.57 -2.88 -11.11
CA ALA A 65 -23.54 -3.89 -10.67
C ALA A 65 -23.02 -5.35 -10.63
N ALA A 66 -22.22 -5.67 -9.59
CA ALA A 66 -21.70 -6.99 -9.26
C ALA A 66 -21.36 -7.08 -7.75
N LYS A 67 -20.85 -8.24 -7.31
CA LYS A 67 -20.14 -8.37 -6.01
C LYS A 67 -18.64 -8.10 -6.21
N TRP A 68 -18.06 -7.28 -5.35
CA TRP A 68 -16.65 -6.87 -5.40
C TRP A 68 -15.99 -7.09 -4.04
N VAL A 69 -14.77 -7.61 -4.04
CA VAL A 69 -14.08 -8.10 -2.83
C VAL A 69 -12.59 -7.73 -2.81
N SER A 70 -12.03 -7.50 -1.62
CA SER A 70 -10.59 -7.30 -1.44
C SER A 70 -9.78 -8.56 -1.79
N GLU A 71 -8.60 -8.38 -2.39
CA GLU A 71 -7.68 -9.48 -2.72
C GLU A 71 -6.69 -9.84 -1.61
N GLY A 72 -6.56 -8.97 -0.60
CA GLY A 72 -5.66 -9.12 0.55
C GLY A 72 -6.09 -8.19 1.69
N CYS A 73 -5.46 -8.31 2.85
CA CYS A 73 -5.71 -7.43 3.99
C CYS A 73 -5.34 -5.98 3.66
N GLU A 74 -6.30 -5.07 3.73
CA GLU A 74 -6.09 -3.65 3.43
C GLU A 74 -5.64 -2.92 4.70
N VAL A 75 -4.52 -2.18 4.60
CA VAL A 75 -4.02 -1.33 5.69
C VAL A 75 -4.33 0.12 5.37
N ARG A 76 -5.27 0.73 6.09
CA ARG A 76 -5.69 2.13 5.96
C ARG A 76 -5.04 2.99 7.06
N PRO A 77 -4.80 4.30 6.83
CA PRO A 77 -4.17 5.13 7.85
C PRO A 77 -5.11 5.32 9.04
N GLY A 78 -4.58 5.25 10.26
CA GLY A 78 -5.41 5.20 11.47
C GLY A 78 -4.72 4.56 12.70
N PRO A 79 -3.90 3.51 12.55
CA PRO A 79 -3.98 2.46 11.51
C PRO A 79 -5.30 1.68 11.57
N GLU A 80 -5.68 1.06 10.45
CA GLU A 80 -6.80 0.12 10.38
C GLU A 80 -6.47 -1.05 9.47
N PHE A 81 -6.94 -2.24 9.85
CA PHE A 81 -6.77 -3.47 9.09
C PHE A 81 -8.15 -4.01 8.71
N LEU A 82 -8.47 -4.09 7.42
CA LEU A 82 -9.81 -4.50 6.99
C LEU A 82 -9.89 -5.28 5.67
N LEU A 83 -11.04 -5.93 5.47
CA LEU A 83 -11.47 -6.54 4.22
C LEU A 83 -12.86 -6.01 3.85
N ARG A 84 -13.11 -5.76 2.56
CA ARG A 84 -14.35 -5.20 2.03
C ARG A 84 -15.05 -6.18 1.11
N SER A 85 -16.37 -6.29 1.26
CA SER A 85 -17.28 -7.00 0.37
C SER A 85 -18.44 -6.08 -0.01
N TYR A 86 -18.32 -5.39 -1.15
CA TYR A 86 -19.41 -4.63 -1.74
C TYR A 86 -20.29 -5.51 -2.63
N THR A 87 -21.59 -5.22 -2.70
CA THR A 87 -22.51 -5.78 -3.69
C THR A 87 -23.42 -4.66 -4.18
N PHE A 88 -23.29 -4.28 -5.45
CA PHE A 88 -24.11 -3.26 -6.08
C PHE A 88 -25.17 -3.92 -6.97
N HIS A 89 -26.38 -3.37 -6.95
CA HIS A 89 -27.53 -3.89 -7.68
C HIS A 89 -27.91 -2.96 -8.84
N ARG A 90 -28.56 -3.52 -9.88
CA ARG A 90 -28.94 -2.77 -11.10
C ARG A 90 -29.98 -1.66 -10.86
N ASN A 91 -30.70 -1.71 -9.74
CA ASN A 91 -31.65 -0.67 -9.31
C ASN A 91 -31.00 0.46 -8.50
N GLY A 92 -29.67 0.56 -8.47
CA GLY A 92 -28.96 1.61 -7.74
C GLY A 92 -28.88 1.40 -6.23
N THR A 93 -29.23 0.23 -5.68
CA THR A 93 -28.94 -0.08 -4.28
C THR A 93 -27.58 -0.75 -4.10
N PHE A 94 -27.02 -0.66 -2.90
CA PHE A 94 -25.81 -1.38 -2.53
C PHE A 94 -25.92 -2.03 -1.15
N ARG A 95 -25.07 -3.03 -0.93
CA ARG A 95 -24.75 -3.62 0.36
C ARG A 95 -23.24 -3.65 0.54
N LEU A 96 -22.77 -3.44 1.77
CA LEU A 96 -21.37 -3.52 2.16
C LEU A 96 -21.22 -4.38 3.40
N LEU A 97 -20.18 -5.21 3.44
CA LEU A 97 -19.56 -5.74 4.65
C LEU A 97 -18.12 -5.20 4.71
N GLN A 98 -17.79 -4.47 5.78
CA GLN A 98 -16.44 -4.10 6.17
C GLN A 98 -16.06 -4.95 7.40
N PHE A 99 -15.10 -5.85 7.23
CA PHE A 99 -14.59 -6.72 8.29
C PHE A 99 -13.34 -6.05 8.88
N HIS A 100 -13.33 -5.73 10.18
CA HIS A 100 -12.23 -5.03 10.85
C HIS A 100 -11.42 -5.98 11.73
N TYR A 101 -10.09 -5.82 11.72
CA TYR A 101 -9.12 -6.72 12.36
C TYR A 101 -8.14 -5.95 13.26
N GLY A 102 -7.47 -6.66 14.16
CA GLY A 102 -6.47 -6.10 15.08
C GLY A 102 -5.04 -6.06 14.52
N GLU A 103 -4.77 -6.61 13.34
CA GLU A 103 -3.42 -6.80 12.81
C GLU A 103 -3.37 -6.89 11.26
N GLU A 104 -2.22 -6.57 10.66
CA GLU A 104 -2.03 -6.44 9.20
C GLU A 104 -2.18 -7.74 8.39
N SER A 105 -2.27 -8.90 9.07
CA SER A 105 -2.53 -10.20 8.46
C SER A 105 -4.02 -10.53 8.32
N CYS A 106 -4.94 -9.75 8.93
CA CYS A 106 -6.37 -10.07 8.99
C CYS A 106 -6.68 -11.48 9.57
N SER A 107 -5.92 -11.88 10.59
CA SER A 107 -6.06 -13.14 11.34
C SER A 107 -6.85 -12.99 12.67
N LEU A 108 -6.84 -11.80 13.27
CA LEU A 108 -7.62 -11.47 14.48
C LEU A 108 -8.83 -10.58 14.14
N PRO A 109 -10.02 -11.15 13.81
CA PRO A 109 -11.21 -10.37 13.52
C PRO A 109 -11.81 -9.76 14.78
N LEU A 110 -12.08 -8.46 14.76
CA LEU A 110 -12.65 -7.71 15.89
C LEU A 110 -14.16 -7.53 15.73
N TYR A 111 -14.58 -6.95 14.60
CA TYR A 111 -15.97 -6.63 14.32
C TYR A 111 -16.27 -6.53 12.83
N THR A 112 -17.54 -6.38 12.50
CA THR A 112 -18.01 -6.22 11.12
C THR A 112 -19.07 -5.14 11.06
N VAL A 113 -18.82 -4.12 10.23
CA VAL A 113 -19.80 -3.08 9.88
C VAL A 113 -20.53 -3.54 8.62
N ALA A 114 -21.85 -3.59 8.68
CA ALA A 114 -22.71 -3.91 7.54
C ALA A 114 -23.54 -2.67 7.17
N ALA A 115 -23.49 -2.23 5.92
CA ALA A 115 -24.21 -1.06 5.45
C ALA A 115 -25.08 -1.37 4.23
N LYS A 116 -26.20 -0.64 4.12
CA LYS A 116 -27.19 -0.72 3.03
C LYS A 116 -27.59 0.69 2.63
N GLY A 117 -27.82 0.91 1.35
CA GLY A 117 -28.10 2.24 0.83
C GLY A 117 -28.41 2.30 -0.66
N ARG A 118 -28.59 3.51 -1.18
CA ARG A 118 -28.68 3.81 -2.62
C ARG A 118 -27.41 4.53 -3.08
N TYR A 119 -27.02 4.38 -4.34
CA TYR A 119 -25.93 5.10 -4.99
C TYR A 119 -26.37 5.64 -6.35
N ARG A 120 -25.84 6.79 -6.75
CA ARG A 120 -26.14 7.44 -8.04
C ARG A 120 -24.90 8.10 -8.62
N ALA A 121 -24.44 7.62 -9.76
CA ALA A 121 -23.42 8.33 -10.54
C ALA A 121 -23.95 9.71 -10.98
N ARG A 122 -23.14 10.76 -10.80
CA ARG A 122 -23.45 12.14 -11.19
C ARG A 122 -22.81 12.52 -12.53
N GLY A 123 -21.55 12.16 -12.74
CA GLY A 123 -20.79 12.48 -13.95
C GLY A 123 -19.31 12.14 -13.81
N ARG A 124 -18.48 12.51 -14.78
CA ARG A 124 -17.02 12.42 -14.65
C ARG A 124 -16.54 13.33 -13.51
N SER A 125 -15.51 12.93 -12.77
CA SER A 125 -14.89 13.83 -11.80
C SER A 125 -14.23 15.02 -12.48
N TRP A 126 -14.29 16.17 -11.84
CA TRP A 126 -13.53 17.36 -12.25
C TRP A 126 -12.04 17.25 -11.89
N LEU A 127 -11.73 16.61 -10.75
CA LEU A 127 -10.37 16.60 -10.17
C LEU A 127 -9.59 15.31 -10.46
N THR A 128 -10.25 14.16 -10.58
CA THR A 128 -9.57 12.86 -10.75
C THR A 128 -9.84 12.28 -12.14
N PRO A 129 -8.89 12.35 -13.10
CA PRO A 129 -9.06 11.85 -14.45
C PRO A 129 -9.55 10.39 -14.54
N ALA A 130 -10.51 10.18 -15.44
CA ALA A 130 -11.25 8.93 -15.65
C ALA A 130 -11.93 8.33 -14.40
N ALA A 131 -12.15 9.13 -13.35
CA ALA A 131 -13.08 8.79 -12.26
C ALA A 131 -14.51 9.26 -12.58
N THR A 132 -15.49 8.66 -11.91
CA THR A 132 -16.89 9.09 -11.88
C THR A 132 -17.23 9.57 -10.48
N GLU A 133 -17.74 10.79 -10.37
CA GLU A 133 -18.32 11.30 -9.13
C GLU A 133 -19.72 10.73 -8.94
N ALA A 134 -20.06 10.41 -7.70
CA ALA A 134 -21.32 9.80 -7.32
C ALA A 134 -21.82 10.34 -5.98
N GLU A 135 -23.11 10.16 -5.73
CA GLU A 135 -23.74 10.33 -4.43
C GLU A 135 -24.19 8.98 -3.88
N TYR A 136 -24.33 8.91 -2.57
CA TYR A 136 -24.93 7.76 -1.89
C TYR A 136 -25.83 8.24 -0.74
N THR A 137 -26.81 7.42 -0.38
CA THR A 137 -27.58 7.56 0.86
C THR A 137 -27.50 6.26 1.64
N LEU A 138 -27.50 6.32 2.98
CA LEU A 138 -27.48 5.15 3.86
C LEU A 138 -28.88 4.92 4.41
N THR A 139 -29.47 3.77 4.14
CA THR A 139 -30.77 3.38 4.75
C THR A 139 -30.56 2.63 6.06
N ARG A 140 -29.48 1.85 6.19
CA ARG A 140 -29.19 1.10 7.41
C ARG A 140 -27.71 0.80 7.57
N VAL A 141 -27.17 1.04 8.77
CA VAL A 141 -25.83 0.61 9.20
C VAL A 141 -25.95 -0.18 10.49
N THR A 142 -25.36 -1.36 10.53
CA THR A 142 -25.32 -2.23 11.70
C THR A 142 -23.89 -2.71 11.99
N VAL A 143 -23.64 -3.10 13.23
CA VAL A 143 -22.32 -3.60 13.67
C VAL A 143 -22.47 -4.93 14.42
N THR A 144 -21.54 -5.85 14.17
CA THR A 144 -21.46 -7.16 14.85
C THR A 144 -20.06 -7.34 15.42
N ALA A 145 -19.95 -7.47 16.74
CA ALA A 145 -18.69 -7.76 17.42
C ALA A 145 -18.39 -9.27 17.43
N GLN A 146 -17.12 -9.66 17.29
CA GLN A 146 -16.71 -11.07 17.24
C GLN A 146 -16.22 -11.61 18.61
N SER A 147 -15.98 -10.75 19.60
CA SER A 147 -15.66 -11.14 20.98
C SER A 147 -16.51 -10.39 22.01
N ALA A 148 -16.53 -10.83 23.27
CA ALA A 148 -17.30 -10.16 24.33
C ALA A 148 -16.65 -8.83 24.75
N GLU A 149 -15.32 -8.78 24.68
CA GLU A 149 -14.47 -7.63 24.97
C GLU A 149 -14.70 -6.54 23.92
N VAL A 150 -14.65 -6.90 22.62
CA VAL A 150 -14.97 -5.97 21.53
C VAL A 150 -16.45 -5.55 21.56
N ALA A 151 -17.37 -6.42 21.98
CA ALA A 151 -18.77 -6.03 22.14
C ALA A 151 -18.96 -4.96 23.23
N GLU A 152 -18.18 -5.01 24.31
CA GLU A 152 -18.19 -4.01 25.38
C GLU A 152 -17.48 -2.71 24.96
N GLU A 153 -16.34 -2.82 24.27
CA GLU A 153 -15.58 -1.69 23.75
C GLU A 153 -16.39 -0.87 22.73
N LEU A 154 -17.01 -1.52 21.75
CA LEU A 154 -17.84 -0.84 20.75
C LEU A 154 -19.10 -0.23 21.37
N ALA A 155 -19.69 -0.89 22.38
CA ALA A 155 -20.80 -0.33 23.14
C ALA A 155 -20.38 0.93 23.91
N ALA A 156 -19.17 0.95 24.51
CA ALA A 156 -18.63 2.13 25.17
C ALA A 156 -18.38 3.28 24.17
N ARG A 157 -17.72 3.00 23.03
CA ARG A 157 -17.47 3.97 21.95
C ARG A 157 -18.76 4.59 21.42
N VAL A 158 -19.75 3.75 21.06
CA VAL A 158 -21.04 4.22 20.51
C VAL A 158 -21.87 4.97 21.55
N ASN A 159 -21.85 4.58 22.83
CA ASN A 159 -22.56 5.32 23.88
C ASN A 159 -21.87 6.64 24.27
N ALA A 160 -20.56 6.77 24.06
CA ALA A 160 -19.84 8.03 24.28
C ALA A 160 -20.17 9.07 23.19
N ALA A 161 -20.19 8.67 21.91
CA ALA A 161 -20.57 9.56 20.81
C ALA A 161 -22.09 9.77 20.69
N CYS A 162 -22.89 8.73 20.95
CA CYS A 162 -24.36 8.77 20.89
C CYS A 162 -25.01 8.20 22.17
N PRO A 163 -25.06 9.00 23.26
CA PRO A 163 -25.67 8.59 24.52
C PRO A 163 -27.10 8.06 24.37
N GLY A 164 -27.37 6.90 24.94
CA GLY A 164 -28.72 6.28 24.92
C GLY A 164 -29.05 5.46 23.67
N GLN A 165 -28.14 5.39 22.69
CA GLN A 165 -28.21 4.37 21.62
C GLN A 165 -27.97 2.97 22.20
N VAL A 166 -27.08 2.85 23.20
CA VAL A 166 -26.77 1.58 23.88
C VAL A 166 -27.70 1.39 25.09
N ARG A 167 -28.81 0.67 24.87
CA ARG A 167 -29.88 0.48 25.86
C ARG A 167 -29.76 -0.78 26.72
N ARG A 168 -28.90 -1.71 26.32
CA ARG A 168 -28.63 -3.02 26.95
C ARG A 168 -27.20 -3.42 26.63
N ARG A 169 -26.53 -4.17 27.52
CA ARG A 169 -25.17 -4.70 27.26
C ARG A 169 -25.14 -5.46 25.93
N TRP A 170 -24.20 -5.09 25.06
CA TRP A 170 -23.99 -5.77 23.78
C TRP A 170 -23.42 -7.18 24.00
N LYS A 171 -23.52 -8.03 22.98
CA LYS A 171 -23.06 -9.43 23.02
C LYS A 171 -22.34 -9.79 21.72
N PRO A 172 -21.34 -10.70 21.76
CA PRO A 172 -20.69 -11.18 20.55
C PRO A 172 -21.67 -11.87 19.61
N TYR A 173 -21.34 -11.85 18.31
CA TYR A 173 -22.09 -12.44 17.20
C TYR A 173 -23.55 -11.95 17.07
N ARG A 174 -23.91 -10.85 17.73
CA ARG A 174 -25.19 -10.15 17.56
C ARG A 174 -25.01 -8.87 16.76
N GLU A 175 -25.95 -8.65 15.84
CA GLU A 175 -26.08 -7.44 15.04
C GLU A 175 -26.77 -6.35 15.89
N TYR A 176 -26.16 -5.17 15.96
CA TYR A 176 -26.71 -3.98 16.60
C TYR A 176 -26.92 -2.87 15.57
N VAL A 177 -28.07 -2.22 15.60
CA VAL A 177 -28.40 -1.13 14.67
C VAL A 177 -27.77 0.18 15.16
N VAL A 178 -27.01 0.82 14.28
CA VAL A 178 -26.30 2.08 14.54
C VAL A 178 -27.01 3.22 13.81
N LEU A 179 -27.37 3.00 12.55
CA LEU A 179 -28.21 3.88 11.75
C LEU A 179 -29.38 3.08 11.15
N SER A 180 -30.57 3.67 11.17
CA SER A 180 -31.72 3.23 10.39
C SER A 180 -32.54 4.44 10.00
N ILE A 181 -32.75 4.62 8.71
CA ILE A 181 -33.61 5.62 8.07
C ILE A 181 -34.63 4.83 7.25
N SER A 182 -35.92 5.19 7.26
CA SER A 182 -36.89 4.43 6.46
C SER A 182 -36.69 4.71 4.96
N GLU A 183 -37.22 3.83 4.10
CA GLU A 183 -37.05 3.99 2.66
C GLU A 183 -37.96 5.09 2.08
N ASP A 184 -38.97 5.53 2.84
CA ASP A 184 -39.85 6.66 2.54
C ASP A 184 -39.23 8.00 2.99
N ASP A 185 -38.70 8.07 4.23
CA ASP A 185 -37.97 9.25 4.75
C ASP A 185 -36.66 9.55 3.96
N ALA A 186 -36.22 8.60 3.13
CA ALA A 186 -35.05 8.76 2.26
C ALA A 186 -35.36 9.50 0.95
N ASP A 187 -36.63 9.66 0.59
CA ASP A 187 -37.09 10.44 -0.57
C ASP A 187 -37.87 11.71 -0.16
N ASP A 188 -38.34 11.84 1.11
CA ASP A 188 -39.06 13.01 1.64
C ASP A 188 -38.26 13.76 2.73
N ALA A 189 -37.76 14.96 2.41
CA ALA A 189 -36.63 15.60 3.11
C ALA A 189 -36.99 16.52 4.31
N ASP A 190 -38.00 16.18 5.13
CA ASP A 190 -38.37 16.95 6.35
C ASP A 190 -38.87 16.04 7.49
N VAL A 191 -37.99 15.20 8.06
CA VAL A 191 -38.30 14.28 9.17
C VAL A 191 -37.34 14.47 10.35
N GLN A 192 -37.86 14.86 11.52
CA GLN A 192 -37.08 14.85 12.77
C GLN A 192 -36.77 13.42 13.23
N SER A 193 -35.50 13.20 13.60
CA SER A 193 -34.97 12.17 14.52
C SER A 193 -35.55 10.75 14.39
N PRO A 194 -34.78 9.76 13.88
CA PRO A 194 -35.30 8.41 13.62
C PRO A 194 -35.91 7.76 14.87
N ARG A 195 -37.20 7.40 14.77
CA ARG A 195 -38.01 6.82 15.86
C ARG A 195 -37.63 5.37 16.18
N ASN A 196 -36.41 5.15 16.68
CA ASN A 196 -35.91 3.87 17.16
C ASN A 196 -36.55 3.44 18.51
N ASN A 197 -37.88 3.37 18.60
CA ASN A 197 -38.65 2.68 19.65
C ASN A 197 -40.09 2.37 19.23
N LEU A 198 -40.37 1.12 18.85
CA LEU A 198 -41.59 0.42 19.24
C LEU A 198 -41.25 -1.05 19.53
N PRO A 199 -41.69 -1.65 20.65
CA PRO A 199 -41.85 -3.10 20.74
C PRO A 199 -43.04 -3.53 19.85
N PRO A 200 -43.18 -4.82 19.49
CA PRO A 200 -44.36 -5.29 18.78
C PRO A 200 -45.61 -5.10 19.67
N SER A 201 -46.48 -4.17 19.30
CA SER A 201 -47.76 -3.93 19.97
C SER A 201 -48.83 -4.88 19.45
N GLU A 202 -49.54 -5.55 20.35
CA GLU A 202 -50.67 -6.42 20.02
C GLU A 202 -51.85 -5.63 19.42
N SER A 203 -52.67 -6.30 18.63
CA SER A 203 -53.75 -5.71 17.84
C SER A 203 -54.97 -5.32 18.68
N HIS A 204 -55.46 -4.08 18.57
CA HIS A 204 -56.82 -3.65 18.93
C HIS A 204 -57.38 -2.61 17.94
N GLY A 205 -58.69 -2.35 18.00
CA GLY A 205 -59.51 -1.85 16.89
C GLY A 205 -59.47 -0.33 16.54
N PRO A 206 -60.28 0.09 15.55
CA PRO A 206 -60.11 1.38 14.86
C PRO A 206 -60.88 2.56 15.47
N GLY A 207 -60.35 3.78 15.25
CA GLY A 207 -61.00 5.07 15.53
C GLY A 207 -61.00 5.99 14.31
N GLN A 208 -62.00 6.87 14.20
CA GLN A 208 -62.23 7.73 13.02
C GLN A 208 -61.60 9.13 13.16
N GLY A 209 -61.23 9.76 12.05
CA GLY A 209 -60.85 11.18 12.01
C GLY A 209 -60.64 11.72 10.58
N ARG A 210 -61.41 12.75 10.19
CA ARG A 210 -61.26 13.48 8.91
C ARG A 210 -60.58 14.83 9.14
N GLY A 211 -59.78 15.30 8.18
CA GLY A 211 -59.32 16.69 8.11
C GLY A 211 -58.71 17.04 6.76
N LEU A 212 -59.18 18.11 6.11
CA LEU A 212 -58.57 18.67 4.89
C LEU A 212 -57.71 19.89 5.24
N GLY A 213 -56.57 20.06 4.57
CA GLY A 213 -55.72 21.25 4.67
C GLY A 213 -55.04 21.54 3.33
N ARG A 214 -55.14 22.79 2.83
CA ARG A 214 -54.67 23.19 1.49
C ARG A 214 -53.16 23.44 1.47
N ALA A 215 -52.53 23.16 0.34
CA ALA A 215 -51.13 23.49 0.09
C ALA A 215 -50.91 25.01 -0.12
N LEU A 216 -49.70 25.47 0.19
CA LEU A 216 -49.08 26.68 -0.36
C LEU A 216 -47.57 26.47 -0.43
N GLY A 217 -46.98 26.60 -1.62
CA GLY A 217 -45.58 26.24 -1.87
C GLY A 217 -44.60 27.28 -1.32
N ARG A 218 -43.45 26.81 -0.81
CA ARG A 218 -42.29 27.65 -0.49
C ARG A 218 -41.03 26.94 -0.96
N ALA A 219 -40.38 27.47 -1.99
CA ALA A 219 -39.11 26.93 -2.46
C ALA A 219 -38.09 26.95 -1.31
N ARG A 220 -37.60 25.77 -0.93
CA ARG A 220 -36.54 25.58 0.06
C ARG A 220 -35.32 25.00 -0.66
N SER A 221 -34.16 25.56 -0.37
CA SER A 221 -32.87 25.12 -0.91
C SER A 221 -32.61 23.65 -0.56
N VAL A 222 -32.32 22.83 -1.57
CA VAL A 222 -31.83 21.45 -1.36
C VAL A 222 -30.55 21.50 -0.54
N ARG A 223 -30.57 20.95 0.67
CA ARG A 223 -29.36 20.71 1.47
C ARG A 223 -28.92 19.28 1.20
N LEU A 224 -27.75 19.12 0.58
CA LEU A 224 -27.12 17.81 0.40
C LEU A 224 -26.94 17.18 1.79
N MET A 225 -27.19 15.87 1.96
CA MET A 225 -27.04 15.22 3.26
C MET A 225 -25.58 15.30 3.72
N SER A 226 -25.32 16.17 4.70
CA SER A 226 -24.03 16.25 5.37
C SER A 226 -23.96 15.15 6.41
N THR A 227 -22.98 14.26 6.26
CA THR A 227 -22.60 13.21 7.20
C THR A 227 -22.21 13.72 8.59
N THR A 228 -22.04 15.04 8.75
CA THR A 228 -21.83 15.71 10.04
C THR A 228 -22.96 15.48 11.05
N ASP A 229 -24.17 15.11 10.60
CA ASP A 229 -25.33 14.97 11.49
C ASP A 229 -25.49 13.54 12.07
N VAL A 230 -24.46 12.66 11.95
CA VAL A 230 -24.46 11.30 12.56
C VAL A 230 -23.10 10.92 13.18
N ASP A 231 -22.76 11.53 14.33
CA ASP A 231 -21.57 11.19 15.13
C ASP A 231 -21.47 9.70 15.53
N CYS A 232 -22.57 8.95 15.53
CA CYS A 232 -22.57 7.53 15.89
C CYS A 232 -21.73 6.66 14.95
N LEU A 233 -21.47 7.12 13.71
CA LEU A 233 -20.69 6.39 12.71
C LEU A 233 -19.17 6.63 12.86
N SER A 234 -18.75 7.83 13.27
CA SER A 234 -17.32 8.14 13.48
C SER A 234 -16.73 7.32 14.64
N ALA A 235 -17.52 7.04 15.68
CA ALA A 235 -17.15 6.16 16.80
C ALA A 235 -16.83 4.70 16.39
N LEU A 236 -17.33 4.25 15.22
CA LEU A 236 -17.04 2.95 14.61
C LEU A 236 -16.04 3.07 13.43
N HIS A 237 -15.47 4.26 13.25
CA HIS A 237 -14.64 4.69 12.12
C HIS A 237 -15.32 4.49 10.73
N ALA A 238 -16.64 4.35 10.71
CA ALA A 238 -17.44 3.93 9.57
C ALA A 238 -17.72 5.10 8.61
N ALA A 239 -16.71 5.47 7.81
CA ALA A 239 -16.82 6.48 6.77
C ALA A 239 -17.12 5.83 5.40
N PHE A 240 -18.17 6.33 4.73
CA PHE A 240 -18.65 5.80 3.44
C PHE A 240 -18.33 6.70 2.25
N HIS A 241 -17.54 7.77 2.47
CA HIS A 241 -17.17 8.75 1.44
C HIS A 241 -16.40 8.15 0.26
N GLU A 242 -15.81 6.96 0.42
CA GLU A 242 -15.21 6.17 -0.67
C GLU A 242 -16.20 5.88 -1.82
N LEU A 243 -17.51 5.96 -1.60
CA LEU A 243 -18.54 5.87 -2.63
C LEU A 243 -18.76 7.16 -3.45
N GLN A 244 -18.15 8.29 -3.07
CA GLN A 244 -18.30 9.57 -3.78
C GLN A 244 -17.44 9.64 -5.06
N LEU A 245 -16.40 8.82 -5.15
CA LEU A 245 -15.46 8.76 -6.27
C LEU A 245 -15.25 7.30 -6.67
N VAL A 246 -15.76 6.91 -7.84
CA VAL A 246 -15.81 5.50 -8.28
C VAL A 246 -15.28 5.32 -9.69
N ARG A 247 -14.67 4.17 -9.96
CA ARG A 247 -14.16 3.79 -11.30
C ARG A 247 -14.18 2.27 -11.44
N THR A 248 -14.79 1.74 -12.50
CA THR A 248 -14.56 0.33 -12.89
C THR A 248 -13.66 0.28 -14.12
N GLN A 249 -12.76 -0.70 -14.16
CA GLN A 249 -11.86 -0.91 -15.28
C GLN A 249 -11.55 -2.38 -15.51
N ARG A 250 -11.06 -2.68 -16.72
CA ARG A 250 -10.50 -3.97 -17.10
C ARG A 250 -9.01 -3.78 -17.36
N ARG A 251 -8.19 -4.15 -16.38
CA ARG A 251 -6.72 -4.09 -16.47
C ARG A 251 -6.20 -5.46 -16.96
N PRO A 252 -5.28 -5.53 -17.94
CA PRO A 252 -4.51 -6.73 -18.21
C PRO A 252 -3.89 -7.31 -16.92
N GLN A 253 -3.54 -8.60 -16.93
CA GLN A 253 -2.71 -9.09 -15.82
C GLN A 253 -1.33 -8.42 -15.90
N GLY A 254 -0.78 -8.05 -14.74
CA GLY A 254 0.55 -7.46 -14.65
C GLY A 254 1.66 -8.45 -15.04
N PRO A 255 2.93 -8.02 -14.99
CA PRO A 255 4.07 -8.82 -15.44
C PRO A 255 4.19 -10.12 -14.64
N GLN A 256 3.80 -11.25 -15.23
CA GLN A 256 3.93 -12.56 -14.57
C GLN A 256 5.41 -13.00 -14.51
N PRO A 257 5.85 -13.69 -13.44
CA PRO A 257 7.19 -14.24 -13.39
C PRO A 257 7.37 -15.35 -14.44
N ARG A 258 8.50 -15.27 -15.17
CA ARG A 258 8.90 -16.15 -16.30
C ARG A 258 8.97 -17.66 -16.00
N ALA A 259 8.75 -18.08 -14.76
CA ALA A 259 8.68 -19.49 -14.36
C ALA A 259 7.30 -20.13 -14.67
N ALA A 260 6.26 -19.32 -14.92
CA ALA A 260 5.03 -19.83 -15.51
C ALA A 260 5.31 -20.29 -16.96
N PRO A 261 4.86 -21.49 -17.39
CA PRO A 261 5.04 -21.94 -18.77
C PRO A 261 4.35 -20.97 -19.72
N ALA A 262 5.00 -20.69 -20.86
CA ALA A 262 4.61 -19.63 -21.80
C ALA A 262 3.32 -19.96 -22.58
N ALA A 263 2.18 -19.94 -21.90
CA ALA A 263 0.87 -19.86 -22.53
C ALA A 263 0.79 -18.59 -23.39
N PRO A 264 0.06 -18.60 -24.54
CA PRO A 264 0.00 -17.45 -25.42
C PRO A 264 -0.47 -16.16 -24.73
N ARG A 265 0.20 -15.02 -24.99
CA ARG A 265 -0.24 -13.67 -24.53
C ARG A 265 -1.67 -13.34 -25.04
N THR A 266 -2.16 -14.04 -26.06
CA THR A 266 -3.56 -13.99 -26.53
C THR A 266 -4.50 -14.77 -25.60
N GLY A 267 -5.08 -14.09 -24.60
CA GLY A 267 -6.21 -14.62 -23.82
C GLY A 267 -6.05 -14.65 -22.29
N ALA A 268 -4.96 -14.12 -21.74
CA ALA A 268 -4.82 -13.97 -20.29
C ALA A 268 -6.00 -13.15 -19.71
N PRO A 269 -6.76 -13.66 -18.72
CA PRO A 269 -8.03 -13.05 -18.34
C PRO A 269 -7.82 -11.73 -17.59
N ALA A 270 -8.31 -10.64 -18.19
CA ALA A 270 -8.19 -9.28 -17.65
C ALA A 270 -8.90 -9.14 -16.28
N ARG A 271 -8.20 -8.50 -15.34
CA ARG A 271 -8.68 -8.20 -13.99
C ARG A 271 -9.79 -7.15 -14.08
N HIS A 272 -10.97 -7.50 -13.58
CA HIS A 272 -12.09 -6.58 -13.46
C HIS A 272 -12.02 -5.93 -12.07
N GLU A 273 -11.69 -4.63 -12.06
CA GLU A 273 -11.34 -3.86 -10.88
C GLU A 273 -12.37 -2.76 -10.61
N LEU A 274 -12.77 -2.60 -9.36
CA LEU A 274 -13.52 -1.46 -8.85
C LEU A 274 -12.61 -0.66 -7.92
N LEU A 275 -12.34 0.58 -8.27
CA LEU A 275 -11.66 1.55 -7.42
C LEU A 275 -12.71 2.43 -6.75
N LEU A 276 -12.54 2.63 -5.44
CA LEU A 276 -13.34 3.50 -4.59
C LEU A 276 -12.43 4.54 -3.96
N GLY A 277 -12.97 5.73 -3.67
CA GLY A 277 -12.22 6.89 -3.22
C GLY A 277 -11.35 6.64 -1.99
N ASP A 278 -10.22 7.33 -1.91
CA ASP A 278 -9.34 7.34 -0.74
C ASP A 278 -10.04 7.89 0.52
N VAL A 279 -9.45 7.64 1.68
CA VAL A 279 -9.95 8.11 2.98
C VAL A 279 -8.90 8.96 3.68
N HIS A 280 -9.36 9.95 4.44
CA HIS A 280 -8.48 10.87 5.15
C HIS A 280 -7.61 10.14 6.18
N SER A 281 -6.32 10.52 6.23
CA SER A 281 -5.33 9.88 7.10
C SER A 281 -5.61 10.11 8.59
N ARG A 282 -6.22 11.25 8.94
CA ARG A 282 -6.69 11.59 10.30
C ARG A 282 -8.17 11.16 10.44
N PRO A 283 -8.53 10.19 11.33
CA PRO A 283 -9.86 9.57 11.34
C PRO A 283 -11.04 10.52 11.54
N ASP A 284 -10.85 11.58 12.32
CA ASP A 284 -11.83 12.62 12.65
C ASP A 284 -12.34 13.38 11.41
N GLN A 285 -11.51 13.57 10.39
CA GLN A 285 -11.90 14.24 9.14
C GLN A 285 -12.51 13.32 8.08
N ARG A 286 -12.51 11.99 8.28
CA ARG A 286 -13.10 11.07 7.29
C ARG A 286 -14.61 11.26 7.09
N GLY A 287 -15.29 11.88 8.05
CA GLY A 287 -16.71 12.24 7.95
C GLY A 287 -16.99 13.45 7.07
N SER A 288 -15.98 14.25 6.69
CA SER A 288 -16.13 15.46 5.87
C SER A 288 -15.21 15.50 4.64
N TYR A 289 -14.13 14.72 4.61
CA TYR A 289 -13.18 14.62 3.50
C TYR A 289 -13.84 14.15 2.20
N ARG A 290 -13.56 14.85 1.10
CA ARG A 290 -13.95 14.43 -0.26
C ARG A 290 -12.77 13.69 -0.90
N PRO A 291 -12.92 12.44 -1.36
CA PRO A 291 -11.83 11.72 -2.00
C PRO A 291 -11.27 12.42 -3.24
N THR A 292 -9.97 12.24 -3.47
CA THR A 292 -9.25 12.78 -4.64
C THR A 292 -8.34 11.74 -5.31
N ALA A 293 -8.08 10.61 -4.63
CA ALA A 293 -7.36 9.44 -5.11
C ALA A 293 -8.23 8.17 -4.88
N PHE A 294 -7.62 6.99 -4.96
CA PHE A 294 -8.31 5.70 -4.78
C PHE A 294 -7.65 4.83 -3.71
N GLN A 295 -8.44 4.01 -3.03
CA GLN A 295 -7.97 2.87 -2.23
C GLN A 295 -7.50 1.72 -3.14
N VAL A 296 -6.97 0.66 -2.51
CA VAL A 296 -6.69 -0.64 -3.15
C VAL A 296 -7.93 -1.11 -3.96
N PRO A 297 -7.77 -1.58 -5.21
CA PRO A 297 -8.89 -2.02 -6.03
C PRO A 297 -9.56 -3.28 -5.47
N LEU A 298 -10.88 -3.32 -5.56
CA LEU A 298 -11.69 -4.51 -5.28
C LEU A 298 -11.87 -5.32 -6.56
N LEU A 299 -11.75 -6.64 -6.48
CA LEU A 299 -11.93 -7.54 -7.63
C LEU A 299 -13.36 -8.02 -7.75
N LYS A 300 -13.84 -8.15 -8.99
CA LYS A 300 -15.17 -8.70 -9.27
C LYS A 300 -15.21 -10.20 -8.91
N ALA A 301 -16.04 -10.55 -7.93
CA ALA A 301 -15.91 -11.81 -7.18
C ALA A 301 -16.18 -13.10 -7.99
N ASP A 302 -16.93 -13.00 -9.10
CA ASP A 302 -17.21 -14.10 -10.03
C ASP A 302 -16.11 -14.30 -11.09
N GLN A 303 -15.16 -13.36 -11.20
CA GLN A 303 -14.05 -13.38 -12.17
C GLN A 303 -12.66 -13.36 -11.50
N ALA A 304 -12.60 -13.35 -10.16
CA ALA A 304 -11.38 -13.37 -9.36
C ALA A 304 -10.76 -14.78 -9.24
N HIS A 305 -10.59 -15.47 -10.37
CA HIS A 305 -10.09 -16.85 -10.42
C HIS A 305 -8.69 -16.98 -9.78
N GLY A 306 -8.48 -18.03 -8.98
CA GLY A 306 -7.21 -18.27 -8.26
C GLY A 306 -7.02 -17.46 -6.97
N CYS A 307 -7.83 -16.42 -6.73
CA CYS A 307 -7.72 -15.59 -5.53
C CYS A 307 -8.43 -16.24 -4.32
N HIS A 308 -7.67 -16.98 -3.50
CA HIS A 308 -8.21 -17.65 -2.31
C HIS A 308 -8.82 -16.67 -1.28
N VAL A 309 -8.20 -15.49 -1.07
CA VAL A 309 -8.74 -14.42 -0.21
C VAL A 309 -10.08 -13.94 -0.77
N CYS A 310 -10.18 -13.64 -2.06
CA CYS A 310 -11.40 -13.20 -2.72
C CYS A 310 -12.54 -14.22 -2.52
N HIS A 311 -12.26 -15.52 -2.63
CA HIS A 311 -13.24 -16.59 -2.37
C HIS A 311 -13.61 -16.76 -0.88
N ALA A 312 -12.78 -16.31 0.07
CA ALA A 312 -13.14 -16.22 1.48
C ALA A 312 -14.04 -15.00 1.73
N VAL A 313 -13.60 -13.79 1.31
CA VAL A 313 -14.36 -12.54 1.43
C VAL A 313 -15.71 -12.61 0.71
N ALA A 314 -15.79 -13.30 -0.44
CA ALA A 314 -17.03 -13.48 -1.19
C ALA A 314 -18.07 -14.37 -0.48
N ARG A 315 -17.66 -15.26 0.43
CA ARG A 315 -18.55 -16.19 1.17
C ARG A 315 -18.82 -15.78 2.61
N ALA A 316 -18.08 -14.79 3.13
CA ALA A 316 -18.22 -14.28 4.50
C ALA A 316 -19.57 -13.59 4.77
N SER A 317 -19.91 -13.46 6.05
CA SER A 317 -21.13 -12.81 6.57
C SER A 317 -20.83 -12.01 7.85
N GLU A 318 -21.81 -11.23 8.31
CA GLU A 318 -21.71 -10.34 9.49
C GLU A 318 -21.20 -11.04 10.76
N ARG A 319 -21.46 -12.35 10.90
CA ARG A 319 -21.10 -13.19 12.05
C ARG A 319 -19.98 -14.20 11.75
N SER A 320 -19.48 -14.19 10.53
CA SER A 320 -18.42 -15.08 10.05
C SER A 320 -17.53 -14.29 9.09
N PRO A 321 -16.68 -13.39 9.62
CA PRO A 321 -15.66 -12.72 8.85
C PRO A 321 -14.63 -13.74 8.31
N PRO A 322 -13.91 -13.42 7.22
CA PRO A 322 -12.74 -14.20 6.82
C PRO A 322 -11.73 -14.26 7.97
N ASN A 323 -11.03 -15.39 8.11
CA ASN A 323 -9.79 -15.46 8.88
C ASN A 323 -8.68 -15.81 7.89
N LEU A 324 -7.70 -14.91 7.71
CA LEU A 324 -6.60 -15.14 6.78
C LEU A 324 -5.38 -15.68 7.52
N HIS A 325 -4.58 -16.51 6.84
CA HIS A 325 -3.36 -17.06 7.43
C HIS A 325 -2.29 -15.97 7.60
N VAL A 326 -1.66 -15.94 8.78
CA VAL A 326 -0.49 -15.08 9.04
C VAL A 326 0.64 -15.46 8.08
N LYS A 327 1.04 -14.54 7.21
CA LYS A 327 2.24 -14.72 6.38
C LYS A 327 3.51 -14.71 7.25
N PRO A 328 4.50 -15.58 6.99
CA PRO A 328 5.82 -15.46 7.60
C PRO A 328 6.44 -14.09 7.27
N ARG A 329 6.94 -13.38 8.29
CA ARG A 329 7.63 -12.09 8.09
C ARG A 329 9.01 -12.33 7.46
N LEU A 330 9.24 -11.74 6.29
CA LEU A 330 10.53 -11.79 5.61
C LEU A 330 11.52 -10.81 6.27
N PRO A 331 12.83 -11.11 6.30
CA PRO A 331 13.84 -10.15 6.72
C PRO A 331 13.80 -8.87 5.85
N PRO A 332 14.08 -7.68 6.40
CA PRO A 332 14.02 -6.40 5.68
C PRO A 332 15.21 -6.19 4.73
N TYR A 333 15.41 -7.11 3.80
CA TYR A 333 16.37 -6.94 2.72
C TYR A 333 15.79 -5.97 1.68
N LEU A 334 15.93 -4.67 1.95
CA LEU A 334 15.49 -3.60 1.04
C LEU A 334 16.34 -3.53 -0.24
N GLY A 335 17.50 -4.21 -0.26
CA GLY A 335 18.46 -4.14 -1.35
C GLY A 335 17.92 -4.65 -2.70
N GLY A 336 18.18 -3.89 -3.75
CA GLY A 336 17.74 -4.20 -5.11
C GLY A 336 17.26 -2.96 -5.86
N ASP A 337 16.66 -3.22 -7.02
CA ASP A 337 15.97 -2.23 -7.83
C ASP A 337 14.50 -2.69 -7.93
N TRP A 338 13.58 -1.73 -7.71
CA TRP A 338 12.17 -1.96 -7.46
C TRP A 338 11.33 -0.94 -8.23
N VAL A 339 10.32 -1.39 -8.98
CA VAL A 339 9.48 -0.53 -9.82
C VAL A 339 8.00 -0.63 -9.45
N SER A 340 7.21 0.43 -9.67
CA SER A 340 5.76 0.40 -9.41
C SER A 340 5.08 -0.76 -10.13
N SER A 341 4.16 -1.45 -9.46
CA SER A 341 3.32 -2.52 -10.03
C SER A 341 2.26 -2.00 -11.04
N ARG A 342 1.99 -0.69 -11.01
CA ARG A 342 1.03 0.03 -11.84
C ARG A 342 1.23 1.54 -11.78
N CYS A 343 0.69 2.28 -12.74
CA CYS A 343 0.48 3.73 -12.68
C CYS A 343 -0.32 4.12 -11.42
N GLU A 344 0.30 4.81 -10.48
CA GLU A 344 -0.25 5.08 -9.15
C GLU A 344 -1.03 6.39 -9.12
N THR A 345 -2.25 6.38 -8.56
CA THR A 345 -3.03 7.61 -8.33
C THR A 345 -2.57 8.29 -7.05
N ARG A 346 -2.38 9.61 -7.10
CA ARG A 346 -2.07 10.48 -5.97
C ARG A 346 -3.23 11.43 -5.68
N PRO A 347 -3.28 12.05 -4.49
CA PRO A 347 -4.20 13.15 -4.22
C PRO A 347 -4.06 14.28 -5.25
N LEU A 348 -5.11 15.08 -5.38
CA LEU A 348 -5.18 16.25 -6.27
C LEU A 348 -5.03 15.93 -7.78
N GLY A 349 -5.36 14.71 -8.20
CA GLY A 349 -5.45 14.35 -9.64
C GLY A 349 -4.13 14.03 -10.33
N LEU A 350 -3.01 13.97 -9.59
CA LEU A 350 -1.71 13.55 -10.11
C LEU A 350 -1.62 12.02 -10.21
N PHE A 351 -0.82 11.54 -11.17
CA PHE A 351 -0.44 10.14 -11.29
C PHE A 351 1.08 10.01 -11.32
N LEU A 352 1.63 8.87 -10.88
CA LEU A 352 3.08 8.65 -10.93
C LEU A 352 3.48 7.19 -11.14
N ARG A 353 4.73 6.99 -11.55
CA ARG A 353 5.48 5.74 -11.48
C ARG A 353 6.74 5.97 -10.63
N ARG A 354 7.17 4.94 -9.89
CA ARG A 354 8.34 4.99 -9.02
C ARG A 354 9.34 3.92 -9.44
N ARG A 355 10.63 4.27 -9.35
CA ARG A 355 11.73 3.32 -9.30
C ARG A 355 12.60 3.62 -8.08
N LEU A 356 12.79 2.64 -7.21
CA LEU A 356 13.62 2.75 -6.01
C LEU A 356 14.82 1.80 -6.16
N ARG A 357 16.02 2.38 -6.15
CA ARG A 357 17.29 1.66 -6.20
C ARG A 357 17.94 1.72 -4.82
N VAL A 358 18.28 0.58 -4.22
CA VAL A 358 18.78 0.47 -2.84
C VAL A 358 20.00 -0.45 -2.77
N ARG A 359 21.13 0.05 -2.26
CA ARG A 359 22.31 -0.76 -1.94
C ARG A 359 22.36 -1.05 -0.44
N ALA A 360 22.20 -2.33 -0.09
CA ALA A 360 22.49 -2.82 1.26
C ALA A 360 24.01 -3.05 1.41
N GLY A 361 24.61 -2.53 2.48
CA GLY A 361 26.03 -2.72 2.78
C GLY A 361 26.38 -4.21 2.95
N ALA A 362 27.21 -4.74 2.05
CA ALA A 362 27.56 -6.16 2.02
C ALA A 362 28.74 -6.49 2.96
N GLY A 363 28.49 -6.48 4.27
CA GLY A 363 29.35 -7.11 5.28
C GLY A 363 30.74 -6.51 5.54
N SER A 364 31.10 -5.39 4.90
CA SER A 364 32.35 -4.65 5.18
C SER A 364 32.13 -3.53 6.21
N LEU A 365 33.20 -3.15 6.93
CA LEU A 365 33.14 -2.08 7.95
C LEU A 365 32.86 -0.67 7.38
N GLU A 366 32.84 -0.52 6.05
CA GLU A 366 32.66 0.77 5.35
C GLU A 366 31.49 0.72 4.34
N GLY A 367 30.65 -0.31 4.39
CA GLY A 367 29.55 -0.54 3.44
C GLY A 367 28.36 0.40 3.64
N TRP A 368 28.41 1.60 3.06
CA TRP A 368 27.34 2.60 3.16
C TRP A 368 25.98 2.08 2.65
N HIS A 369 24.96 2.18 3.51
CA HIS A 369 23.54 2.01 3.13
C HIS A 369 23.07 3.19 2.29
N ALA A 370 22.93 3.00 0.98
CA ALA A 370 22.62 4.06 0.02
C ALA A 370 21.33 3.77 -0.77
N TRP A 371 20.61 4.83 -1.15
CA TRP A 371 19.38 4.75 -1.93
C TRP A 371 19.27 5.86 -2.97
N GLN A 372 18.46 5.62 -4.00
CA GLN A 372 18.05 6.58 -5.01
C GLN A 372 16.59 6.28 -5.41
N GLY A 373 15.71 7.25 -5.23
CA GLY A 373 14.34 7.24 -5.72
C GLY A 373 14.21 8.07 -6.99
N GLU A 374 13.43 7.57 -7.94
CA GLU A 374 13.10 8.19 -9.22
C GLU A 374 11.58 8.15 -9.37
N TYR A 375 10.97 9.32 -9.52
CA TYR A 375 9.52 9.55 -9.43
C TYR A 375 9.08 10.28 -10.71
N GLU A 376 8.51 9.53 -11.66
CA GLU A 376 7.95 10.06 -12.90
C GLU A 376 6.49 10.46 -12.65
N PHE A 377 6.12 11.72 -12.88
CA PHE A 377 4.75 12.23 -12.71
C PHE A 377 4.05 12.40 -14.05
N TYR A 378 2.73 12.20 -14.04
CA TYR A 378 1.85 12.19 -15.21
C TYR A 378 0.54 12.93 -14.91
N SER A 379 -0.06 13.52 -15.94
CA SER A 379 -1.37 14.18 -15.87
C SER A 379 -2.55 13.24 -16.17
N ASP A 380 -2.28 12.01 -16.62
CA ASP A 380 -3.29 11.05 -17.06
C ASP A 380 -3.23 9.71 -16.27
N PRO A 381 -4.35 8.97 -16.19
CA PRO A 381 -4.45 7.79 -15.33
C PRO A 381 -3.87 6.50 -15.94
N LEU A 382 -3.25 6.57 -17.12
CA LEU A 382 -2.58 5.46 -17.80
C LEU A 382 -1.05 5.69 -17.88
N CYS A 383 -0.55 6.81 -17.33
CA CYS A 383 0.85 7.24 -17.34
C CYS A 383 1.43 7.32 -18.77
N THR A 384 0.75 8.10 -19.62
CA THR A 384 1.09 8.38 -21.02
C THR A 384 1.52 9.82 -21.29
N MET A 385 1.10 10.78 -20.46
CA MET A 385 1.38 12.22 -20.58
C MET A 385 2.27 12.70 -19.40
N PRO A 386 3.62 12.60 -19.52
CA PRO A 386 4.53 12.93 -18.44
C PRO A 386 4.64 14.45 -18.22
N THR A 387 4.73 14.87 -16.96
CA THR A 387 4.75 16.29 -16.56
C THR A 387 6.11 16.71 -15.97
N PHE A 388 6.68 15.89 -15.10
CA PHE A 388 8.04 16.06 -14.57
C PHE A 388 8.57 14.75 -13.96
N THR A 389 9.89 14.61 -13.89
CA THR A 389 10.56 13.54 -13.14
C THR A 389 11.38 14.16 -12.02
N ALA A 390 11.10 13.75 -10.78
CA ALA A 390 11.88 14.10 -9.60
C ALA A 390 12.80 12.93 -9.22
N THR A 391 14.04 13.22 -8.82
CA THR A 391 14.94 12.23 -8.24
C THR A 391 15.42 12.67 -6.87
N GLU A 392 15.42 11.76 -5.90
CA GLU A 392 15.95 11.95 -4.56
C GLU A 392 17.01 10.87 -4.28
N ALA A 393 18.08 11.20 -3.56
CA ALA A 393 19.12 10.23 -3.22
C ALA A 393 19.83 10.56 -1.90
N GLY A 394 20.44 9.54 -1.29
CA GLY A 394 21.25 9.69 -0.09
C GLY A 394 21.46 8.36 0.64
N ARG A 395 21.55 8.42 1.97
CA ARG A 395 21.71 7.25 2.84
C ARG A 395 20.39 6.84 3.50
N TYR A 396 20.29 5.58 3.92
CA TYR A 396 19.14 5.08 4.67
C TYR A 396 19.57 4.29 5.91
N THR A 397 18.71 4.22 6.91
CA THR A 397 18.85 3.29 8.05
C THR A 397 17.57 2.48 8.22
N VAL A 398 17.70 1.27 8.77
CA VAL A 398 16.55 0.41 9.13
C VAL A 398 16.51 0.32 10.67
N GLY A 399 15.40 0.75 11.24
CA GLY A 399 15.14 0.74 12.67
C GLY A 399 14.41 -0.52 13.14
N GLY A 400 13.81 -0.42 14.31
CA GLY A 400 13.03 -1.51 14.91
C GLY A 400 11.64 -1.70 14.30
N LEU A 401 10.88 -2.61 14.91
CA LEU A 401 9.46 -2.83 14.62
C LEU A 401 8.65 -1.57 14.94
N SER A 402 7.61 -1.30 14.13
CA SER A 402 6.69 -0.19 14.39
C SER A 402 5.78 -0.52 15.59
N THR A 403 5.68 0.43 16.52
CA THR A 403 4.76 0.35 17.66
C THR A 403 3.31 0.66 17.28
N GLN A 404 3.08 1.29 16.12
CA GLN A 404 1.74 1.63 15.63
C GLN A 404 1.19 0.54 14.69
N VAL A 405 2.02 0.01 13.78
CA VAL A 405 1.62 -1.01 12.81
C VAL A 405 2.33 -2.33 13.12
N LEU A 406 1.62 -3.25 13.78
CA LEU A 406 2.16 -4.52 14.26
C LEU A 406 2.68 -5.39 13.11
N GLY A 407 4.01 -5.48 12.98
CA GLY A 407 4.71 -6.29 11.97
C GLY A 407 5.44 -5.49 10.90
N ALA A 408 5.11 -4.21 10.76
CA ALA A 408 5.88 -3.26 9.99
C ALA A 408 7.23 -2.95 10.65
N LEU A 409 8.19 -2.48 9.86
CA LEU A 409 9.47 -1.95 10.34
C LEU A 409 9.55 -0.44 10.07
N GLN A 410 10.36 0.25 10.84
CA GLN A 410 10.67 1.66 10.63
C GLN A 410 11.96 1.81 9.83
N ALA A 411 12.03 2.80 8.94
CA ALA A 411 13.25 3.15 8.23
C ALA A 411 13.36 4.66 8.05
N ASP A 412 14.58 5.18 8.05
CA ASP A 412 14.84 6.61 7.90
C ASP A 412 15.66 6.82 6.64
N PHE A 413 15.02 7.40 5.61
CA PHE A 413 15.66 7.73 4.34
C PHE A 413 16.12 9.19 4.41
N HIS A 414 17.43 9.39 4.45
CA HIS A 414 18.05 10.70 4.39
C HIS A 414 18.09 11.15 2.92
N VAL A 415 17.37 12.21 2.59
CA VAL A 415 17.45 12.92 1.32
C VAL A 415 18.62 13.88 1.42
N GLU A 416 19.73 13.52 0.77
CA GLU A 416 20.99 14.27 0.79
C GLU A 416 21.22 15.02 -0.53
N ARG A 417 20.57 14.57 -1.61
CA ARG A 417 20.58 15.18 -2.95
C ARG A 417 19.19 15.07 -3.58
N ALA A 418 18.82 16.04 -4.40
CA ALA A 418 17.65 15.93 -5.28
C ALA A 418 17.81 16.72 -6.57
N ALA A 419 17.21 16.23 -7.65
CA ALA A 419 17.14 16.92 -8.93
C ALA A 419 15.73 16.82 -9.53
N LEU A 420 15.41 17.75 -10.42
CA LEU A 420 14.12 17.84 -11.10
C LEU A 420 14.32 18.00 -12.62
N THR A 421 13.58 17.24 -13.41
CA THR A 421 13.49 17.37 -14.86
C THR A 421 12.05 17.70 -15.22
N VAL A 422 11.79 18.90 -15.72
CA VAL A 422 10.43 19.35 -16.04
C VAL A 422 10.15 19.04 -17.51
N LEU A 423 9.02 18.41 -17.81
CA LEU A 423 8.65 17.93 -19.16
C LEU A 423 7.46 18.71 -19.74
N ASP A 424 6.60 19.24 -18.87
CA ASP A 424 5.54 20.17 -19.21
C ASP A 424 6.05 21.63 -19.32
N ALA A 425 5.55 22.37 -20.30
CA ALA A 425 5.99 23.74 -20.59
C ALA A 425 5.34 24.79 -19.67
N ASP A 426 4.07 24.60 -19.29
CA ASP A 426 3.36 25.53 -18.41
C ASP A 426 3.90 25.43 -16.97
N LEU A 427 4.31 24.22 -16.54
CA LEU A 427 5.04 23.99 -15.30
C LEU A 427 6.45 24.61 -15.31
N VAL A 428 7.17 24.61 -16.44
CA VAL A 428 8.44 25.36 -16.57
C VAL A 428 8.21 26.86 -16.36
N ALA A 429 7.19 27.45 -17.00
CA ALA A 429 6.86 28.86 -16.81
C ALA A 429 6.46 29.18 -15.35
N SER A 430 5.71 28.29 -14.71
CA SER A 430 5.30 28.41 -13.30
C SER A 430 6.49 28.34 -12.35
N LEU A 431 7.39 27.37 -12.50
CA LEU A 431 8.58 27.20 -11.66
C LEU A 431 9.63 28.30 -11.87
N GLN A 432 9.67 28.91 -13.06
CA GLN A 432 10.52 30.08 -13.34
C GLN A 432 10.10 31.32 -12.55
N ALA A 433 8.82 31.41 -12.16
CA ALA A 433 8.30 32.47 -11.29
C ALA A 433 8.35 32.13 -9.79
N ASP A 434 8.69 30.89 -9.41
CA ASP A 434 8.63 30.42 -8.03
C ASP A 434 9.99 30.55 -7.29
N PRO A 435 10.10 31.46 -6.29
CA PRO A 435 11.33 31.61 -5.51
C PRO A 435 11.63 30.37 -4.64
N LEU A 436 10.63 29.55 -4.29
CA LEU A 436 10.80 28.32 -3.52
C LEU A 436 11.28 27.12 -4.36
N CYS A 437 11.37 27.30 -5.68
CA CYS A 437 11.86 26.32 -6.66
C CYS A 437 12.97 26.91 -7.55
N GLY A 438 13.76 27.84 -7.00
CA GLY A 438 14.95 28.34 -7.67
C GLY A 438 14.70 29.37 -8.79
N GLY A 439 13.52 29.97 -8.88
CA GLY A 439 13.21 31.14 -9.73
C GLY A 439 13.89 32.44 -9.28
N GLY A 440 15.07 32.35 -8.64
CA GLY A 440 15.83 33.46 -8.08
C GLY A 440 17.06 33.83 -8.92
N LEU A 441 17.51 35.09 -8.76
CA LEU A 441 18.71 35.65 -9.39
C LEU A 441 20.00 34.95 -8.90
N GLY A 442 20.31 33.79 -9.48
CA GLY A 442 21.52 33.02 -9.18
C GLY A 442 21.52 31.57 -9.71
N PHE A 443 20.35 30.97 -9.94
CA PHE A 443 20.25 29.54 -10.29
C PHE A 443 19.95 29.25 -11.77
N GLY A 444 19.84 30.29 -12.61
CA GLY A 444 19.59 30.16 -14.05
C GLY A 444 18.15 29.81 -14.44
N GLU A 445 17.88 29.77 -15.74
CA GLU A 445 16.56 29.54 -16.31
C GLU A 445 16.17 28.05 -16.34
N TRP A 446 14.90 27.76 -16.02
CA TRP A 446 14.27 26.46 -16.23
C TRP A 446 14.05 26.19 -17.72
N ARG A 447 14.27 24.93 -18.15
CA ARG A 447 14.11 24.49 -19.54
C ARG A 447 13.51 23.08 -19.59
N VAL A 448 12.58 22.88 -20.53
CA VAL A 448 11.92 21.59 -20.76
C VAL A 448 12.95 20.51 -21.10
N GLY A 449 12.82 19.34 -20.48
CA GLY A 449 13.70 18.18 -20.71
C GLY A 449 15.11 18.28 -20.12
N VAL A 450 15.46 19.37 -19.43
CA VAL A 450 16.81 19.56 -18.85
C VAL A 450 16.79 19.21 -17.35
N PRO A 451 17.53 18.18 -16.90
CA PRO A 451 17.68 17.88 -15.48
C PRO A 451 18.43 19.01 -14.75
N ARG A 452 17.92 19.40 -13.58
CA ARG A 452 18.49 20.46 -12.74
C ARG A 452 18.67 19.96 -11.31
N ASP A 453 19.91 19.99 -10.82
CA ASP A 453 20.23 19.73 -9.42
C ASP A 453 19.65 20.86 -8.54
N LEU A 454 18.95 20.48 -7.47
CA LEU A 454 18.31 21.37 -6.51
C LEU A 454 18.95 21.28 -5.12
N THR A 455 19.97 20.44 -4.94
CA THR A 455 20.65 20.20 -3.66
C THR A 455 21.18 21.50 -3.05
N ALA A 456 21.88 22.33 -3.84
CA ALA A 456 22.38 23.64 -3.42
C ALA A 456 21.30 24.74 -3.32
N ALA A 457 20.10 24.49 -3.86
CA ALA A 457 18.92 25.37 -3.75
C ALA A 457 17.96 24.95 -2.62
N HIS A 458 18.36 23.95 -1.81
CA HIS A 458 17.54 23.30 -0.78
C HIS A 458 16.26 22.59 -1.27
N GLY A 459 16.15 22.30 -2.56
CA GLY A 459 15.03 21.59 -3.18
C GLY A 459 14.10 22.48 -4.03
N CYS A 460 12.82 22.13 -4.03
CA CYS A 460 11.71 22.85 -4.65
C CYS A 460 10.47 22.63 -3.78
N ALA A 461 10.27 23.51 -2.79
CA ALA A 461 9.35 23.24 -1.69
C ALA A 461 7.88 23.15 -2.13
N SER A 462 7.50 23.87 -3.19
CA SER A 462 6.16 23.86 -3.79
C SER A 462 5.79 22.52 -4.44
N LEU A 463 6.78 21.71 -4.85
CA LEU A 463 6.61 20.32 -5.29
C LEU A 463 6.92 19.30 -4.16
N GLY A 464 7.03 19.77 -2.92
CA GLY A 464 7.33 18.93 -1.75
C GLY A 464 8.80 18.52 -1.59
N LEU A 465 9.64 18.70 -2.61
CA LEU A 465 11.07 18.36 -2.61
C LEU A 465 11.84 19.34 -1.70
N VAL A 466 12.54 18.84 -0.68
CA VAL A 466 13.44 19.65 0.17
C VAL A 466 14.67 18.83 0.55
N VAL A 467 15.83 19.50 0.55
CA VAL A 467 17.16 18.92 0.80
C VAL A 467 17.98 19.85 1.71
N PRO A 468 18.70 19.34 2.73
CA PRO A 468 18.61 17.98 3.26
C PRO A 468 17.26 17.75 3.97
N ALA A 469 16.80 16.50 3.99
CA ALA A 469 15.63 16.11 4.75
C ALA A 469 15.72 14.64 5.21
N ILE A 470 14.85 14.23 6.12
CA ILE A 470 14.62 12.82 6.47
C ILE A 470 13.18 12.48 6.11
N ARG A 471 12.96 11.33 5.47
CA ARG A 471 11.65 10.70 5.33
C ARG A 471 11.57 9.60 6.39
N TYR A 472 10.77 9.82 7.42
CA TYR A 472 10.47 8.82 8.45
C TYR A 472 9.44 7.83 7.91
N GLU A 473 9.93 6.70 7.42
CA GLU A 473 9.12 5.74 6.67
C GLU A 473 8.65 4.54 7.49
N LEU A 474 7.61 3.89 6.94
CA LEU A 474 7.08 2.60 7.34
C LEU A 474 7.34 1.59 6.22
N VAL A 475 8.03 0.49 6.50
CA VAL A 475 8.53 -0.43 5.48
C VAL A 475 8.14 -1.88 5.77
N ARG A 476 7.72 -2.60 4.74
CA ARG A 476 7.44 -4.05 4.80
C ARG A 476 7.87 -4.72 3.50
N VAL A 477 8.54 -5.87 3.60
CA VAL A 477 8.84 -6.75 2.47
C VAL A 477 7.94 -7.99 2.57
N ASP A 478 7.32 -8.36 1.45
CA ASP A 478 6.39 -9.48 1.33
C ASP A 478 6.63 -10.22 0.00
N VAL A 479 5.98 -11.35 -0.20
CA VAL A 479 5.91 -12.06 -1.48
C VAL A 479 4.44 -12.29 -1.86
N ASP A 480 4.11 -12.07 -3.13
CA ASP A 480 2.77 -12.28 -3.66
C ASP A 480 2.46 -13.75 -4.00
N THR A 481 1.25 -14.01 -4.51
CA THR A 481 0.80 -15.35 -4.91
C THR A 481 1.53 -15.93 -6.14
N TRP A 482 2.33 -15.14 -6.84
CA TRP A 482 3.13 -15.56 -8.00
C TRP A 482 4.62 -15.73 -7.66
N GLY A 483 5.05 -15.36 -6.45
CA GLY A 483 6.45 -15.43 -6.01
C GLY A 483 7.25 -14.14 -6.23
N GLN A 484 6.61 -13.04 -6.66
CA GLN A 484 7.30 -11.75 -6.81
C GLN A 484 7.52 -11.10 -5.44
N SER A 485 8.73 -10.58 -5.22
CA SER A 485 9.04 -9.82 -4.01
C SER A 485 8.44 -8.41 -4.10
N LEU A 486 7.66 -8.04 -3.08
CA LEU A 486 7.01 -6.75 -2.95
C LEU A 486 7.66 -5.90 -1.86
N LEU A 487 7.92 -4.63 -2.16
CA LEU A 487 8.33 -3.61 -1.20
C LEU A 487 7.18 -2.62 -1.00
N TYR A 488 6.66 -2.59 0.23
CA TYR A 488 5.71 -1.59 0.69
C TYR A 488 6.47 -0.46 1.39
N LEU A 489 6.15 0.78 1.01
CA LEU A 489 6.57 2.01 1.68
C LEU A 489 5.33 2.71 2.26
N GLY A 490 5.50 3.58 3.24
CA GLY A 490 4.42 4.17 4.00
C GLY A 490 3.61 5.19 3.21
N GLN A 491 2.28 5.18 3.36
CA GLN A 491 1.40 6.16 2.74
C GLN A 491 1.57 7.53 3.42
N PRO A 492 1.93 8.60 2.68
CA PRO A 492 1.97 9.94 3.24
C PRO A 492 0.61 10.40 3.79
N ASP A 493 0.63 11.35 4.70
CA ASP A 493 -0.57 12.03 5.18
C ASP A 493 -1.36 12.68 4.01
N THR A 494 -2.70 12.71 4.10
CA THR A 494 -3.57 13.23 3.04
C THR A 494 -3.28 14.70 2.72
N GLU A 495 -2.83 15.48 3.70
CA GLU A 495 -2.45 16.89 3.55
C GLU A 495 -0.96 17.05 3.20
N ASN A 496 -0.23 15.96 2.94
CA ASN A 496 1.23 15.88 2.76
C ASN A 496 2.04 16.55 3.89
N ARG A 497 1.50 16.56 5.12
CA ARG A 497 2.17 17.12 6.31
C ARG A 497 3.49 16.39 6.58
N ARG A 498 4.50 17.16 7.00
CA ARG A 498 5.83 16.64 7.35
C ARG A 498 5.85 16.23 8.81
N GLY A 499 5.61 14.95 9.06
CA GLY A 499 5.68 14.35 10.39
C GLY A 499 7.12 14.12 10.89
N GLY A 500 7.29 14.12 12.21
CA GLY A 500 8.48 13.62 12.89
C GLY A 500 8.49 12.08 13.06
N PRO A 501 9.45 11.51 13.83
CA PRO A 501 9.54 10.07 14.08
C PRO A 501 8.29 9.43 14.73
N SER A 502 7.50 10.24 15.44
CA SER A 502 6.22 9.87 16.06
C SER A 502 5.03 9.86 15.08
N GLU A 503 5.16 10.55 13.96
CA GLU A 503 4.10 10.80 12.96
C GLU A 503 4.40 10.05 11.65
N ARG A 504 5.08 8.90 11.76
CA ARG A 504 5.31 7.98 10.63
C ARG A 504 3.98 7.55 10.00
N PRO A 505 3.98 7.21 8.69
CA PRO A 505 2.87 6.53 8.05
C PRO A 505 2.33 5.35 8.85
N THR A 506 1.01 5.21 8.89
CA THR A 506 0.28 4.10 9.54
C THR A 506 -0.39 3.17 8.52
N ALA A 507 -0.08 3.35 7.24
CA ALA A 507 -0.56 2.57 6.10
C ALA A 507 0.53 2.51 5.03
N TYR A 508 0.27 1.78 3.94
CA TYR A 508 1.23 1.59 2.85
C TYR A 508 0.73 2.16 1.52
N GLN A 509 1.65 2.72 0.74
CA GLN A 509 1.47 2.98 -0.69
C GLN A 509 1.29 1.65 -1.47
N PRO A 510 0.85 1.69 -2.74
CA PRO A 510 0.93 0.53 -3.63
C PRO A 510 2.34 -0.10 -3.61
N PRO A 511 2.48 -1.43 -3.71
CA PRO A 511 3.78 -2.07 -3.63
C PRO A 511 4.62 -1.85 -4.89
N LEU A 512 5.93 -1.69 -4.69
CA LEU A 512 6.94 -1.83 -5.74
C LEU A 512 7.29 -3.32 -5.91
N VAL A 513 7.49 -3.75 -7.15
CA VAL A 513 7.91 -5.11 -7.50
C VAL A 513 9.42 -5.13 -7.76
N ARG A 514 10.13 -6.10 -7.20
CA ARG A 514 11.57 -6.27 -7.40
C ARG A 514 11.87 -6.80 -8.81
N CYS A 515 12.74 -6.13 -9.57
CA CYS A 515 13.05 -6.56 -10.95
C CYS A 515 13.72 -7.94 -11.00
N ARG A 516 14.57 -8.22 -10.00
CA ARG A 516 15.11 -9.56 -9.74
C ARG A 516 14.19 -10.22 -8.72
N GLY A 517 13.27 -11.04 -9.21
CA GLY A 517 12.62 -12.04 -8.37
C GLY A 517 13.67 -12.91 -7.68
N LEU A 518 13.34 -13.42 -6.48
CA LEU A 518 14.07 -14.57 -5.97
C LEU A 518 13.97 -15.71 -6.99
N PRO A 519 15.00 -16.57 -7.16
CA PRO A 519 14.78 -17.83 -7.85
C PRO A 519 13.61 -18.56 -7.18
N PRO A 520 12.75 -19.26 -7.93
CA PRO A 520 11.67 -20.03 -7.33
C PRO A 520 12.25 -20.96 -6.26
N PRO A 521 11.58 -21.16 -5.12
CA PRO A 521 12.10 -22.00 -4.06
C PRO A 521 12.42 -23.37 -4.65
N VAL A 522 13.72 -23.69 -4.71
CA VAL A 522 14.20 -24.93 -5.30
C VAL A 522 13.48 -26.06 -4.58
N HIS A 523 12.70 -26.86 -5.32
CA HIS A 523 12.08 -28.05 -4.74
C HIS A 523 13.18 -28.80 -4.00
N ALA A 524 12.96 -29.04 -2.69
CA ALA A 524 14.00 -29.51 -1.80
C ALA A 524 14.70 -30.70 -2.45
N LEU A 525 16.03 -30.59 -2.61
CA LEU A 525 16.83 -31.56 -3.34
C LEU A 525 16.43 -32.97 -2.87
N PRO A 526 16.04 -33.88 -3.79
CA PRO A 526 15.85 -35.27 -3.39
C PRO A 526 17.13 -35.74 -2.71
N ALA A 527 16.97 -36.51 -1.64
CA ALA A 527 18.04 -36.73 -0.66
C ALA A 527 19.32 -37.29 -1.29
N LEU A 528 20.43 -37.14 -0.56
CA LEU A 528 21.71 -37.78 -0.86
C LEU A 528 21.61 -39.30 -0.62
N ASP A 529 20.83 -39.97 -1.47
CA ASP A 529 20.50 -41.41 -1.47
C ASP A 529 20.72 -42.01 -2.88
N ALA A 530 21.71 -41.48 -3.61
CA ALA A 530 22.07 -41.89 -4.97
C ALA A 530 23.59 -42.13 -5.13
N LEU A 531 24.20 -42.75 -4.11
CA LEU A 531 25.56 -43.31 -4.16
C LEU A 531 25.56 -44.71 -3.51
N ALA A 532 24.74 -45.61 -4.05
CA ALA A 532 24.70 -47.02 -3.66
C ALA A 532 24.50 -47.89 -4.91
N VAL A 533 25.38 -48.89 -5.08
CA VAL A 533 25.33 -49.97 -6.08
C VAL A 533 25.42 -49.52 -7.55
N GLU A 534 26.59 -49.71 -8.15
CA GLU A 534 26.82 -50.91 -8.98
C GLU A 534 28.18 -51.53 -8.57
N GLU A 535 28.20 -52.85 -8.41
CA GLU A 535 29.40 -53.71 -8.28
C GLU A 535 29.41 -54.69 -9.48
N ASP A 536 30.46 -55.51 -9.59
CA ASP A 536 30.87 -56.33 -10.75
C ASP A 536 31.54 -55.51 -11.89
N ASP A 537 32.69 -55.87 -12.46
CA ASP A 537 33.53 -57.08 -12.38
C ASP A 537 35.03 -56.70 -12.57
N ILE A 538 35.93 -56.95 -11.61
CA ILE A 538 37.35 -57.31 -11.88
C ILE A 538 37.87 -58.31 -10.81
N ALA A 539 38.41 -59.42 -11.31
CA ALA A 539 38.80 -60.64 -10.59
C ALA A 539 40.00 -60.58 -9.61
N ASN A 540 40.01 -61.58 -8.72
CA ASN A 540 41.15 -62.31 -8.13
C ASN A 540 42.07 -61.66 -7.07
N GLY A 541 42.09 -62.29 -5.88
CA GLY A 541 43.36 -62.67 -5.22
C GLY A 541 43.41 -62.67 -3.68
N LEU A 542 43.55 -63.88 -3.09
CA LEU A 542 44.11 -64.18 -1.74
C LEU A 542 43.38 -63.55 -0.52
N ALA A 543 42.63 -64.31 0.30
CA ALA A 543 43.11 -65.12 1.44
C ALA A 543 43.82 -64.27 2.54
N ASP A 544 43.33 -64.18 3.79
CA ASP A 544 43.29 -65.27 4.78
C ASP A 544 42.44 -64.96 6.06
N ASP A 545 42.18 -66.00 6.87
CA ASP A 545 41.83 -66.10 8.32
C ASP A 545 41.08 -65.01 9.17
N ARG A 546 39.96 -65.46 9.79
CA ARG A 546 39.52 -65.27 11.22
C ARG A 546 39.07 -63.86 11.72
N ASP A 547 38.25 -63.69 12.78
CA ASP A 547 37.66 -64.66 13.73
C ASP A 547 36.29 -64.25 14.34
N TYR A 548 35.60 -65.27 14.88
CA TYR A 548 34.69 -65.31 16.06
C TYR A 548 33.47 -64.34 16.28
N SER A 549 32.29 -64.89 15.96
CA SER A 549 31.17 -65.13 16.92
C SER A 549 30.08 -64.07 17.25
N VAL A 550 28.93 -64.58 17.71
CA VAL A 550 27.73 -63.84 18.13
C VAL A 550 27.25 -64.31 19.51
N SER A 551 26.99 -63.38 20.44
CA SER A 551 26.32 -63.61 21.73
C SER A 551 26.02 -62.28 22.45
N ALA A 552 25.02 -62.07 23.30
CA ALA A 552 23.60 -62.45 23.35
C ALA A 552 22.97 -61.79 24.61
N ALA A 553 21.88 -61.04 24.41
CA ALA A 553 20.73 -60.88 25.34
C ALA A 553 20.81 -60.09 26.68
N ARG A 554 19.62 -59.56 27.04
CA ARG A 554 19.06 -59.18 28.38
C ARG A 554 19.41 -57.84 29.06
N GLY A 555 18.45 -56.90 28.95
CA GLY A 555 17.91 -56.08 30.07
C GLY A 555 18.74 -54.88 30.58
N SER A 556 18.19 -53.94 31.35
CA SER A 556 16.79 -53.62 31.67
C SER A 556 16.65 -52.19 32.23
N HIS A 557 15.62 -51.45 31.81
CA HIS A 557 14.97 -50.28 32.45
C HIS A 557 15.79 -49.05 32.96
N CYS A 558 15.34 -47.88 32.45
CA CYS A 558 15.09 -46.63 33.19
C CYS A 558 16.20 -45.93 34.01
N ALA A 559 16.63 -44.75 33.53
CA ALA A 559 16.46 -43.50 34.29
C ALA A 559 16.55 -42.27 33.34
N ALA A 560 15.83 -41.19 33.67
CA ALA A 560 15.92 -39.90 32.99
C ALA A 560 16.33 -38.79 33.99
N SER A 561 16.68 -37.61 33.45
CA SER A 561 17.02 -36.37 34.17
C SER A 561 18.44 -36.24 34.75
N ARG A 562 19.28 -35.44 34.07
CA ARG A 562 20.19 -34.41 34.64
C ARG A 562 21.06 -33.78 33.55
N LEU A 563 20.93 -32.47 33.30
CA LEU A 563 22.03 -31.51 33.00
C LEU A 563 21.51 -30.10 32.60
N VAL A 564 20.92 -29.37 33.54
CA VAL A 564 20.71 -27.90 33.43
C VAL A 564 20.96 -27.26 34.80
N ALA A 565 22.24 -27.10 35.20
CA ALA A 565 22.66 -26.37 36.41
C ALA A 565 24.19 -26.15 36.49
N ALA A 566 24.79 -25.39 35.56
CA ALA A 566 26.25 -25.11 35.59
C ALA A 566 26.62 -23.75 34.96
N GLY A 567 26.11 -22.63 35.51
CA GLY A 567 26.41 -21.30 34.96
C GLY A 567 25.98 -20.09 35.79
N LEU A 568 25.65 -20.25 37.08
CA LEU A 568 24.98 -19.20 37.85
C LEU A 568 25.42 -19.09 39.33
N THR A 569 26.70 -19.36 39.60
CA THR A 569 27.31 -19.30 40.95
C THR A 569 28.48 -18.32 41.10
N VAL A 570 28.98 -17.73 40.00
CA VAL A 570 30.12 -16.78 40.05
C VAL A 570 29.68 -15.33 40.26
N TRP A 571 28.51 -14.93 39.74
CA TRP A 571 28.10 -13.51 39.72
C TRP A 571 27.52 -12.99 41.05
N LEU A 572 26.88 -13.85 41.84
CA LEU A 572 26.27 -13.48 43.13
C LEU A 572 27.28 -13.29 44.28
N ALA A 573 28.55 -13.64 44.08
CA ALA A 573 29.62 -13.47 45.07
C ALA A 573 30.23 -12.05 45.08
N LEU A 574 30.20 -11.34 43.95
CA LEU A 574 30.82 -10.02 43.79
C LEU A 574 29.93 -8.87 44.28
N LEU A 575 28.61 -8.95 44.03
CA LEU A 575 27.64 -7.89 44.40
C LEU A 575 27.41 -7.72 45.92
N ARG A 576 28.03 -8.54 46.78
CA ARG A 576 28.00 -8.39 48.25
C ARG A 576 29.25 -7.72 48.86
N ARG A 577 30.17 -7.19 48.05
CA ARG A 577 31.43 -6.57 48.56
C ARG A 577 31.70 -5.12 48.15
N MET A 578 30.77 -4.43 47.48
CA MET A 578 30.93 -3.01 47.11
C MET A 578 29.98 -2.02 47.81
N SER A 579 29.18 -2.46 48.78
CA SER A 579 28.50 -1.55 49.72
C SER A 579 29.32 -1.35 51.00
N ARG A 580 30.53 -0.77 50.88
CA ARG A 580 31.36 -0.26 52.01
C ARG A 580 32.63 0.50 51.58
N VAL A 581 32.49 1.48 50.70
CA VAL A 581 33.23 2.78 50.70
C VAL A 581 32.21 3.84 50.32
#